data_AF-F0RP59-F1
#
_entry.id   AF-F0RP59-F1
#
_cell.length_a   1.000
_cell.length_b   1.000
_cell.length_c   1.000
_cell.angle_alpha   90.00
_cell.angle_beta   90.00
_cell.angle_gamma   90.00
#
_symmetry.space_group_name_H-M   'P 1'
#
loop_
_entity.id
_entity.type
_entity.pdbx_description
1 polymer ?
#
loop_
_entity_poly.entity_id
_entity_poly.type
_entity_poly.pdbx_seq_one_letter_code
_entity_poly.pdbx_strand_id
1 'polypeptide(L)' 'MKLKASVLMYALGYASIAASAYRYLTNEDSGDERDGLFMGHWAPTFFILGKAAEDREVRGHPTWSLDWESGK' A
#
# COMPACT_ATOMS: atom_id res chain seq x y z
N MET A 1 17.94 1.01 -8.19
CA MET A 1 16.80 1.75 -8.79
C MET A 1 16.22 2.65 -7.70
N LYS A 2 15.91 3.92 -7.95
CA LYS A 2 15.28 4.77 -6.91
C LYS A 2 13.81 4.40 -6.76
N LEU A 3 13.45 3.78 -5.64
CA LEU A 3 12.05 3.48 -5.34
C LEU A 3 11.40 4.76 -4.80
N LYS A 4 10.43 5.28 -5.54
CA LYS A 4 9.67 6.48 -5.15
C LYS A 4 8.73 6.18 -3.99
N ALA A 5 8.54 7.14 -3.07
CA ALA A 5 7.57 6.99 -1.98
C ALA A 5 6.15 6.80 -2.50
N SER A 6 5.78 7.46 -3.59
CA SER A 6 4.48 7.29 -4.26
C SER A 6 4.22 5.83 -4.64
N VAL A 7 5.19 5.20 -5.28
CA VAL A 7 5.14 3.80 -5.73
C VAL A 7 5.03 2.85 -4.55
N LEU A 8 5.81 3.08 -3.48
CA LEU A 8 5.73 2.27 -2.26
C LEU A 8 4.32 2.34 -1.63
N MET A 9 3.77 3.54 -1.51
CA MET A 9 2.46 3.75 -0.91
C MET A 9 1.35 3.12 -1.76
N TYR A 10 1.40 3.24 -3.08
CA TYR A 10 0.47 2.54 -3.96
C TYR A 10 0.58 1.02 -3.85
N ALA A 11 1.80 0.47 -3.79
CA ALA A 11 2.01 -0.96 -3.57
C ALA A 11 1.41 -1.43 -2.24
N LEU A 12 1.58 -0.67 -1.16
CA LEU A 12 0.96 -0.97 0.14
C LEU A 12 -0.57 -0.89 0.10
N GLY A 13 -1.14 0.07 -0.64
CA GLY A 13 -2.58 0.18 -0.85
C GLY A 13 -3.16 -1.05 -1.55
N TYR A 14 -2.55 -1.49 -2.64
CA TYR A 14 -2.97 -2.71 -3.33
C TYR A 14 -2.73 -3.98 -2.49
N ALA A 15 -1.61 -4.06 -1.77
CA ALA A 15 -1.32 -5.18 -0.88
C ALA A 15 -2.36 -5.30 0.25
N SER A 16 -2.81 -4.18 0.81
CA SER A 16 -3.87 -4.15 1.83
C SER A 16 -5.20 -4.70 1.30
N ILE A 17 -5.57 -4.35 0.05
CA ILE A 17 -6.77 -4.92 -0.60
C ILE A 17 -6.59 -6.41 -0.85
N ALA A 18 -5.45 -6.83 -1.41
CA ALA A 18 -5.18 -8.22 -1.72
C ALA A 18 -5.20 -9.10 -0.45
N ALA A 19 -4.61 -8.62 0.64
CA ALA A 19 -4.63 -9.31 1.93
C ALA A 19 -6.05 -9.45 2.50
N SER A 20 -6.87 -8.40 2.37
CA SER A 20 -8.27 -8.43 2.79
C SER A 20 -9.11 -9.42 1.97
N ALA A 21 -8.96 -9.39 0.64
CA ALA A 21 -9.64 -10.30 -0.26
C ALA A 21 -9.21 -11.77 -0.06
N TYR A 22 -7.91 -12.00 0.14
CA TYR A 22 -7.38 -13.32 0.42
C TYR A 22 -8.00 -13.90 1.71
N ARG A 23 -8.00 -13.13 2.80
CA ARG A 23 -8.64 -13.55 4.06
C ARG A 23 -10.12 -13.85 3.91
N TYR A 24 -10.86 -13.03 3.15
CA TYR A 24 -12.27 -13.27 2.89
C TYR A 24 -12.52 -14.60 2.14
N LEU A 25 -11.64 -14.97 1.22
CA LEU A 25 -11.78 -16.20 0.44
C LEU A 25 -11.30 -17.46 1.16
N THR A 26 -10.41 -17.34 2.16
CA THR A 26 -9.81 -18.48 2.86
C THR A 26 -10.36 -18.76 4.25
N ASN A 27 -11.14 -17.83 4.82
CA ASN A 27 -11.74 -18.05 6.14
C ASN A 27 -13.06 -18.83 6.00
N GLU A 28 -13.10 -20.05 6.55
CA GLU A 28 -14.32 -20.88 6.64
C GLU A 28 -15.09 -20.65 7.96
N ASP A 29 -14.49 -19.92 8.91
CA ASP A 29 -15.08 -19.61 10.22
C ASP A 29 -15.75 -18.22 10.23
N SER A 30 -17.08 -18.25 10.29
CA SER A 30 -17.98 -17.09 10.26
C SER A 30 -17.83 -16.07 11.40
N GLY A 31 -16.99 -16.35 12.40
CA GLY A 31 -16.66 -15.41 13.48
C GLY A 31 -15.63 -14.34 13.09
N ASP A 32 -14.75 -14.66 12.12
CA ASP A 32 -13.55 -13.87 11.79
C ASP A 32 -13.71 -13.05 10.48
N GLU A 33 -14.83 -13.24 9.77
CA GLU A 33 -15.16 -12.57 8.50
C GLU A 33 -15.29 -11.05 8.62
N ARG A 34 -15.63 -10.54 9.80
CA ARG A 34 -15.71 -9.10 10.04
C ARG A 34 -14.31 -8.48 10.02
N ASP A 35 -13.32 -9.11 10.65
CA ASP A 35 -11.96 -8.56 10.78
C ASP A 35 -11.16 -8.62 9.47
N GLY A 36 -11.44 -9.61 8.62
CA GLY A 36 -10.86 -9.71 7.27
C GLY A 36 -11.21 -8.54 6.35
N LEU A 37 -12.45 -8.04 6.43
CA LEU A 37 -12.92 -6.89 5.66
C LEU A 37 -12.27 -5.58 6.14
N PHE A 38 -11.91 -5.50 7.42
CA PHE A 38 -11.35 -4.28 8.01
C PHE A 38 -9.85 -4.09 7.73
N MET A 39 -9.07 -5.12 7.39
CA MET A 39 -7.66 -4.92 7.02
C MET A 39 -7.46 -4.13 5.71
N GLY A 40 -8.45 -4.12 4.82
CA GLY A 40 -8.47 -3.29 3.61
C GLY A 40 -8.67 -1.80 3.88
N HIS A 41 -9.04 -1.39 5.11
CA HIS A 41 -9.31 0.01 5.44
C HIS A 41 -8.08 0.92 5.29
N TRP A 42 -6.87 0.35 5.31
CA TRP A 42 -5.65 1.11 5.14
C TRP A 42 -5.39 1.48 3.67
N ALA A 43 -6.04 0.81 2.73
CA ALA A 43 -5.86 1.09 1.31
C ALA A 43 -6.22 2.54 0.93
N PRO A 44 -7.38 3.12 1.33
CA PRO A 44 -7.66 4.54 1.15
C PRO A 44 -6.55 5.46 1.69
N THR A 45 -6.03 5.18 2.88
CA THR A 45 -4.96 5.96 3.50
C THR A 45 -3.68 5.90 2.66
N PHE A 46 -3.28 4.71 2.24
CA PHE A 46 -2.10 4.52 1.39
C PHE A 46 -2.25 5.17 0.01
N PHE A 47 -3.43 5.13 -0.60
CA PHE A 47 -3.66 5.82 -1.88
C PHE A 47 -3.59 7.34 -1.75
N ILE A 48 -4.14 7.92 -0.69
CA ILE A 48 -4.05 9.37 -0.44
C ILE A 48 -2.60 9.79 -0.19
N LEU A 49 -1.86 9.03 0.63
CA LEU A 49 -0.44 9.30 0.88
C LEU A 49 0.42 9.12 -0.37
N GLY A 50 0.13 8.10 -1.18
CA GLY A 50 0.77 7.88 -2.46
C GLY A 50 0.54 9.03 -3.44
N LYS A 51 -0.69 9.55 -3.51
CA LYS A 51 -1.02 10.70 -4.36
C LYS A 51 -0.35 11.99 -3.87
N ALA A 52 -0.34 12.23 -2.56
CA ALA A 52 0.35 13.37 -1.98
C ALA A 52 1.87 13.32 -2.22
N ALA A 53 2.46 12.13 -2.16
CA ALA A 53 3.87 11.91 -2.49
C ALA A 53 4.15 12.10 -3.98
N GLU A 54 3.28 11.56 -4.86
CA GLU A 54 3.40 11.72 -6.31
C GLU A 54 3.33 13.21 -6.71
N ASP A 55 2.36 13.96 -6.18
CA ASP A 55 2.21 15.38 -6.46
C ASP A 55 3.44 16.19 -6.02
N ARG A 56 4.07 15.81 -4.91
CA ARG A 56 5.33 16.42 -4.45
C ARG A 56 6.50 16.07 -5.37
N GLU A 57 6.60 14.81 -5.81
CA GLU A 57 7.61 14.35 -6.76
C GLU A 57 7.50 15.06 -8.10
N VAL A 58 6.29 15.22 -8.64
CA VAL A 58 6.02 15.93 -9.90
C VAL A 58 6.40 17.41 -9.79
N ARG A 59 6.17 18.02 -8.63
CA ARG A 59 6.55 19.41 -8.35
C ARG A 59 8.03 19.61 -8.02
N GLY A 60 8.84 18.54 -8.05
CA GLY A 60 10.28 18.60 -7.74
C GLY A 60 10.59 18.84 -6.26
N HIS A 61 9.60 18.66 -5.37
CA HIS A 61 9.86 18.69 -3.93
C HIS A 61 10.55 17.39 -3.50
N PRO A 62 11.49 17.46 -2.55
CA PRO A 62 12.12 16.26 -2.00
C PRO A 62 11.06 15.42 -1.29
N THR A 63 10.77 14.25 -1.83
CA THR A 63 10.07 13.18 -1.14
C THR A 63 11.08 12.13 -0.70
N TRP A 64 10.70 11.34 0.29
CA TRP A 64 11.53 10.22 0.71
C TRP A 64 11.66 9.22 -0.45
N SER A 65 12.89 8.87 -0.81
CA SER A 65 13.18 7.82 -1.78
C SER A 65 13.97 6.73 -1.09
N LEU A 66 13.53 5.47 -1.24
CA LEU A 66 14.31 4.32 -0.84
C LEU A 66 15.30 4.03 -1.98
N ASP A 67 16.58 4.25 -1.70
CA ASP A 67 17.66 3.82 -2.57
C ASP A 67 17.81 2.30 -2.42
N TRP A 68 17.09 1.56 -3.27
CA TRP A 68 17.24 0.11 -3.35
C TRP A 68 18.48 -0.21 -4.19
N GLU A 69 19.59 -0.51 -3.50
CA GLU A 69 20.72 -1.20 -4.08
C GLU A 69 20.36 -2.68 -4.18
N SER A 70 20.08 -3.15 -5.41
CA SER A 70 20.06 -4.61 -5.62
C SER A 70 21.48 -5.10 -5.44
N GLY A 71 21.77 -5.66 -4.27
CA GLY A 71 22.96 -6.48 -4.07
C GLY A 71 23.02 -7.51 -5.19
N LYS A 72 24.19 -7.58 -5.84
CA LYS A 72 24.53 -8.61 -6.83
C LYS A 72 24.30 -10.01 -6.28
#